data_AF-A0A136KK71-F1
#
_entry.id   AF-A0A136KK71-F1
#
_cell.length_a   1.000
_cell.length_b   1.000
_cell.length_c   1.000
_cell.angle_alpha   90.00
_cell.angle_beta   90.00
_cell.angle_gamma   90.00
#
_symmetry.space_group_name_H-M   'P 1'
#
loop_
_entity.id
_entity.type
_entity.pdbx_description
1 polymer ?
#
loop_
_entity_poly.entity_id
_entity_poly.type
_entity_poly.pdbx_seq_one_letter_code
_entity_poly.pdbx_strand_id
1 'polypeptide(L)'
;MTLQESQQQFIESLRAKKRSESTIVAYSKDIDQLLVFMSKQGLPKECKELTTEVLTKYVDELKKEGSYTLKTISRKINSLKTFSKFLLGENLIVVDVAEPIAHPEYTSQPQRILSPLEYRALRDCARTNLRLFTMVELLLQTGIRIGELSRLKKIRSKPRKR
;
A
#
# COMPACT_ATOMS: atom_id res chain seq x y z
N MET A 1 -19.12 18.18 8.56
CA MET A 1 -17.88 17.98 7.81
C MET A 1 -18.03 16.76 6.93
N THR A 2 -17.70 16.88 5.66
CA THR A 2 -17.85 15.79 4.69
C THR A 2 -16.68 14.81 4.78
N LEU A 3 -16.89 13.58 4.32
CA LEU A 3 -15.84 12.57 4.24
C LEU A 3 -14.75 12.94 3.22
N GLN A 4 -15.08 13.71 2.18
CA GLN A 4 -14.11 14.19 1.19
C GLN A 4 -13.15 15.22 1.79
N GLU A 5 -13.66 16.18 2.57
CA GLU A 5 -12.81 17.14 3.30
C GLU A 5 -11.93 16.39 4.32
N SER A 6 -12.50 15.41 5.00
CA SER A 6 -11.77 14.63 6.02
C SER A 6 -10.68 13.75 5.40
N GLN A 7 -10.89 13.25 4.18
CA GLN A 7 -9.87 12.55 3.41
C GLN A 7 -8.69 13.47 3.07
N GLN A 8 -8.95 14.72 2.69
CA GLN A 8 -7.87 15.68 2.41
C GLN A 8 -7.04 15.98 3.66
N GLN A 9 -7.71 16.25 4.79
CA GLN A 9 -7.02 16.44 6.07
C GLN A 9 -6.25 15.19 6.50
N PHE A 10 -6.79 14.00 6.25
CA PHE A 10 -6.09 12.75 6.52
C PHE A 10 -4.80 12.64 5.69
N ILE A 11 -4.85 12.95 4.39
CA ILE A 11 -3.67 12.94 3.51
C ILE A 11 -2.62 13.94 3.98
N GLU A 12 -3.03 15.14 4.40
CA GLU A 12 -2.13 16.13 4.98
C GLU A 12 -1.48 15.62 6.29
N SER A 13 -2.26 14.96 7.15
CA SER A 13 -1.73 14.34 8.37
C SER A 13 -0.68 13.26 8.07
N LEU A 14 -0.87 12.48 6.99
CA LEU A 14 0.09 11.45 6.56
C LEU A 14 1.38 12.06 6.04
N ARG A 15 1.29 13.18 5.30
CA ARG A 15 2.45 13.97 4.85
C ARG A 15 3.22 14.55 6.03
N ALA A 16 2.52 15.13 7.00
CA ALA A 16 3.13 15.64 8.23
C ALA A 16 3.87 14.54 9.01
N LYS A 17 3.34 13.32 9.02
CA LYS A 17 3.98 12.12 9.59
C LYS A 17 5.10 11.52 8.72
N LYS A 18 5.51 12.19 7.64
CA LYS A 18 6.58 11.77 6.72
C LYS A 18 6.39 10.35 6.15
N ARG A 19 5.15 9.95 5.89
CA ARG A 19 4.87 8.69 5.18
C ARG A 19 5.33 8.80 3.72
N SER A 20 5.67 7.67 3.11
CA SER A 20 6.09 7.67 1.70
C SER A 20 4.94 8.06 0.78
N GLU A 21 5.24 8.73 -0.33
CA GLU A 21 4.24 9.09 -1.35
C GLU A 21 3.45 7.87 -1.86
N SER A 22 4.13 6.74 -2.05
CA SER A 22 3.47 5.49 -2.42
C SER A 22 2.45 5.02 -1.39
N THR A 23 2.70 5.25 -0.10
CA THR A 23 1.77 4.95 0.98
C THR A 23 0.59 5.93 0.89
N ILE A 24 0.85 7.23 0.81
CA ILE A 24 -0.19 8.26 0.73
C ILE A 24 -1.16 8.00 -0.45
N VAL A 25 -0.63 7.72 -1.64
CA VAL A 25 -1.43 7.39 -2.83
C VAL A 25 -2.27 6.14 -2.62
N ALA A 26 -1.71 5.10 -1.99
CA ALA A 26 -2.44 3.87 -1.71
C ALA A 26 -3.61 4.10 -0.75
N TYR A 27 -3.40 4.87 0.32
CA TYR A 27 -4.45 5.22 1.27
C TYR A 27 -5.52 6.11 0.62
N SER A 28 -5.11 7.14 -0.13
CA SER A 28 -6.04 8.02 -0.86
C SER A 28 -6.96 7.21 -1.76
N LYS A 29 -6.39 6.34 -2.60
CA LYS A 29 -7.15 5.54 -3.56
C LYS A 29 -8.09 4.55 -2.89
N ASP A 30 -7.71 3.98 -1.75
CA ASP A 30 -8.61 3.09 -1.00
C ASP A 30 -9.80 3.84 -0.41
N ILE A 31 -9.59 5.06 0.11
CA ILE A 31 -10.66 5.90 0.63
C ILE A 31 -11.56 6.42 -0.50
N ASP A 32 -10.99 6.80 -1.64
CA ASP A 32 -11.77 7.18 -2.83
C ASP A 32 -12.73 6.08 -3.25
N GLN A 33 -12.28 4.82 -3.23
CA GLN A 33 -13.14 3.68 -3.56
C GLN A 33 -14.28 3.49 -2.56
N LEU A 34 -14.04 3.72 -1.26
CA LEU A 34 -15.12 3.73 -0.26
C LEU A 34 -16.13 4.85 -0.58
N LEU A 35 -15.67 6.06 -0.89
CA LEU A 35 -16.56 7.19 -1.20
C LEU A 35 -17.40 6.94 -2.46
N VAL A 36 -16.81 6.29 -3.47
CA VAL A 36 -17.52 5.85 -4.67
C VAL A 36 -18.58 4.81 -4.32
N PHE A 37 -18.25 3.81 -3.50
CA PHE A 37 -19.22 2.83 -3.01
C PHE A 37 -20.39 3.49 -2.26
N MET A 38 -20.11 4.41 -1.32
CA MET A 38 -21.15 5.13 -0.58
C MET A 38 -22.06 5.95 -1.52
N SER A 39 -21.47 6.58 -2.55
CA SER A 39 -22.23 7.31 -3.57
C SER A 39 -23.16 6.39 -4.36
N LYS A 40 -22.70 5.19 -4.75
CA LYS A 40 -23.51 4.20 -5.48
C LYS A 40 -24.67 3.67 -4.65
N GLN A 41 -24.48 3.55 -3.33
CA GLN A 41 -25.51 3.11 -2.40
C GLN A 41 -26.47 4.24 -1.98
N GLY A 42 -26.29 5.46 -2.49
CA GLY A 42 -27.12 6.62 -2.13
C GLY A 42 -26.93 7.09 -0.69
N LEU A 43 -25.81 6.72 -0.04
CA LEU A 43 -25.54 7.06 1.34
C LEU A 43 -25.02 8.50 1.49
N PRO A 44 -25.41 9.21 2.56
CA PRO A 44 -24.86 10.52 2.87
C PRO A 44 -23.35 10.45 3.12
N LYS A 45 -22.63 11.48 2.66
CA LYS A 45 -21.15 11.55 2.74
C LYS A 45 -20.66 12.30 3.97
N GLU A 46 -21.44 12.29 5.04
CA GLU A 46 -21.07 12.92 6.30
C GLU A 46 -20.27 11.96 7.16
N CYS A 47 -19.32 12.48 7.95
CA CYS A 47 -18.48 11.63 8.80
C CYS A 47 -19.28 10.85 9.84
N LYS A 48 -20.35 11.46 10.35
CA LYS A 48 -21.25 10.86 11.36
C LYS A 48 -22.06 9.67 10.81
N GLU A 49 -22.28 9.65 9.51
CA GLU A 49 -23.05 8.61 8.81
C GLU A 49 -22.18 7.42 8.41
N LEU A 50 -20.85 7.51 8.61
CA LEU A 50 -19.96 6.39 8.45
C LEU A 50 -20.14 5.43 9.62
N THR A 51 -20.88 4.34 9.42
CA THR A 51 -21.11 3.31 10.43
C THR A 51 -20.35 2.02 10.13
N THR A 52 -20.21 1.17 11.15
CA THR A 52 -19.63 -0.18 11.00
C THR A 52 -20.38 -1.00 9.95
N GLU A 53 -21.70 -0.82 9.84
CA GLU A 53 -22.53 -1.51 8.84
C GLU A 53 -22.16 -1.12 7.41
N VAL A 54 -21.94 0.18 7.15
CA VAL A 54 -21.51 0.67 5.83
C VAL A 54 -20.16 0.08 5.45
N LEU A 55 -19.20 0.09 6.36
CA LEU A 55 -17.88 -0.47 6.11
C LEU A 55 -17.91 -2.00 5.93
N THR A 56 -18.76 -2.70 6.68
CA THR A 56 -18.94 -4.15 6.54
C THR A 56 -19.54 -4.49 5.17
N LYS A 57 -20.59 -3.77 4.75
CA LYS A 57 -21.18 -3.91 3.41
C LYS A 57 -20.17 -3.63 2.30
N TYR A 58 -19.32 -2.62 2.47
CA TYR A 58 -18.24 -2.33 1.53
C TYR A 58 -17.25 -3.49 1.41
N VAL A 59 -16.79 -4.03 2.54
CA VAL A 59 -15.86 -5.17 2.55
C VAL A 59 -16.50 -6.42 1.93
N ASP A 60 -17.79 -6.65 2.16
CA ASP A 60 -18.51 -7.77 1.56
C ASP A 60 -18.72 -7.58 0.05
N GLU A 61 -18.95 -6.35 -0.43
CA GLU A 61 -18.97 -6.06 -1.88
C GLU A 61 -17.61 -6.36 -2.52
N LEU A 62 -16.50 -5.95 -1.88
CA LEU A 62 -15.15 -6.25 -2.36
C LEU A 62 -14.87 -7.77 -2.44
N LYS A 63 -15.41 -8.55 -1.50
CA LYS A 63 -15.30 -10.01 -1.52
C LYS A 63 -16.16 -10.63 -2.62
N LYS A 64 -17.38 -10.13 -2.82
CA LYS A 64 -18.34 -10.61 -3.83
C LYS A 64 -17.90 -10.32 -5.26
N GLU A 65 -17.28 -9.17 -5.50
CA GLU A 65 -16.79 -8.79 -6.83
C GLU A 65 -15.70 -9.75 -7.34
N GLY A 66 -14.98 -10.44 -6.43
CA GLY A 66 -13.99 -11.47 -6.77
C GLY A 66 -12.74 -10.96 -7.50
N SER A 67 -12.68 -9.66 -7.82
CA SER A 67 -11.58 -9.01 -8.54
C SER A 67 -10.34 -8.80 -7.67
N TYR A 68 -10.49 -8.83 -6.34
CA TYR A 68 -9.42 -8.58 -5.38
C TYR A 68 -8.99 -9.84 -4.64
N THR A 69 -7.67 -9.99 -4.49
CA THR A 69 -7.11 -11.01 -3.60
C THR A 69 -7.41 -10.68 -2.13
N LEU A 70 -7.51 -11.70 -1.27
CA LEU A 70 -7.73 -11.54 0.18
C LEU A 70 -6.68 -10.63 0.82
N LYS A 71 -5.42 -10.70 0.36
CA LYS A 71 -4.34 -9.80 0.76
C LYS A 71 -4.63 -8.33 0.42
N THR A 72 -5.21 -8.07 -0.75
CA THR A 72 -5.59 -6.72 -1.17
C THR A 72 -6.76 -6.21 -0.34
N ILE A 73 -7.76 -7.04 -0.07
CA ILE A 73 -8.89 -6.71 0.81
C ILE A 73 -8.38 -6.39 2.22
N SER A 74 -7.48 -7.20 2.77
CA SER A 74 -6.87 -6.94 4.08
C SER A 74 -6.10 -5.62 4.11
N ARG A 75 -5.37 -5.26 3.04
CA ARG A 75 -4.70 -3.97 2.92
C ARG A 75 -5.70 -2.82 2.93
N LYS A 76 -6.82 -2.96 2.21
CA LYS A 76 -7.89 -1.96 2.20
C LYS A 76 -8.51 -1.77 3.59
N ILE A 77 -8.79 -2.86 4.32
CA ILE A 77 -9.28 -2.79 5.70
C ILE A 77 -8.30 -2.03 6.60
N ASN A 78 -6.99 -2.23 6.44
CA ASN A 78 -5.99 -1.44 7.19
C ASN A 78 -6.05 0.07 6.86
N SER A 79 -6.27 0.42 5.59
CA SER A 79 -6.49 1.81 5.17
C SER A 79 -7.72 2.39 5.87
N LEU A 80 -8.83 1.65 5.89
CA LEU A 80 -10.08 2.04 6.55
C LEU A 80 -9.92 2.19 8.06
N LYS A 81 -9.25 1.25 8.74
CA LYS A 81 -8.96 1.31 10.18
C LYS A 81 -8.13 2.53 10.54
N THR A 82 -7.12 2.83 9.74
CA THR A 82 -6.27 4.01 9.98
C THR A 82 -7.04 5.31 9.75
N PHE A 83 -7.91 5.35 8.74
CA PHE A 83 -8.75 6.50 8.47
C PHE A 83 -9.80 6.72 9.57
N SER A 84 -10.49 5.67 10.04
CA SER A 84 -11.42 5.76 11.16
C SER A 84 -10.75 6.26 12.44
N LYS A 85 -9.53 5.78 12.75
CA LYS A 85 -8.74 6.30 13.87
C LYS A 85 -8.38 7.76 13.74
N PHE A 86 -8.11 8.23 12.52
CA PHE A 86 -7.90 9.65 12.26
C PHE A 86 -9.19 10.45 12.52
N LEU A 87 -10.34 9.99 12.00
CA LEU A 87 -11.63 10.65 12.23
C LEU A 87 -11.98 10.72 13.72
N LEU A 88 -11.68 9.66 14.48
CA LEU A 88 -11.87 9.63 15.93
C LEU A 88 -10.94 10.64 16.63
N GLY A 89 -9.68 10.72 16.21
CA GLY A 89 -8.71 11.68 16.75
C GLY A 89 -9.08 13.15 16.49
N GLU A 90 -9.74 13.43 15.36
CA GLU A 90 -10.26 14.76 15.01
C GLU A 90 -11.67 15.02 15.60
N ASN A 91 -12.19 14.12 16.44
CA ASN A 91 -13.54 14.18 17.02
C ASN A 91 -14.68 14.30 15.98
N LEU A 92 -14.47 13.77 14.77
CA LEU A 92 -15.47 13.74 13.69
C LEU A 92 -16.46 12.58 13.83
N ILE A 93 -16.04 11.53 14.55
CA ILE A 93 -16.85 10.39 14.97
C ILE A 93 -16.65 10.14 16.47
N VAL A 94 -17.60 9.48 17.10
CA VAL A 94 -17.59 9.23 18.56
C VAL A 94 -16.91 7.89 18.91
N VAL A 95 -16.91 6.93 17.97
CA VAL A 95 -16.39 5.57 18.16
C VAL A 95 -15.64 5.14 16.89
N ASP A 96 -14.61 4.31 17.02
CA ASP A 96 -13.90 3.73 15.88
C ASP A 96 -14.80 2.69 15.17
N VAL A 97 -15.42 3.09 14.06
CA VAL A 97 -16.34 2.24 13.28
C VAL A 97 -15.66 1.16 12.46
N ALA A 98 -14.33 1.25 12.28
CA ALA A 98 -13.55 0.28 11.53
C ALA A 98 -12.88 -0.78 12.42
N GLU A 99 -12.79 -0.54 13.73
CA GLU A 99 -12.24 -1.49 14.70
C GLU A 99 -12.91 -2.89 14.64
N PRO A 100 -14.24 -3.02 14.57
CA PRO A 100 -14.93 -4.33 14.59
C PRO A 100 -14.71 -5.16 13.32
N ILE A 101 -14.16 -4.55 12.26
CA ILE A 101 -14.05 -5.19 10.95
C ILE A 101 -12.93 -6.24 11.00
N ALA A 102 -13.34 -7.50 10.86
CA ALA A 102 -12.43 -8.63 10.77
C ALA A 102 -11.66 -8.63 9.44
N HIS A 103 -10.37 -8.96 9.51
CA HIS A 103 -9.58 -9.21 8.31
C HIS A 103 -9.98 -10.56 7.70
N PRO A 104 -9.99 -10.68 6.36
CA PRO A 104 -10.12 -11.99 5.74
C PRO A 104 -8.95 -12.88 6.18
N GLU A 105 -9.24 -14.14 6.50
CA GLU A 105 -8.19 -15.12 6.75
C GLU A 105 -7.49 -15.46 5.43
N TYR A 106 -6.19 -15.21 5.35
CA TYR A 106 -5.37 -15.68 4.24
C TYR A 106 -4.01 -16.09 4.74
N THR A 107 -3.54 -17.23 4.25
CA THR A 107 -2.17 -17.67 4.48
C THR A 107 -1.23 -16.84 3.60
N SER A 108 -0.35 -16.05 4.21
CA SER A 108 0.73 -15.43 3.46
C SER A 108 1.65 -16.55 2.96
N GLN A 109 1.65 -16.79 1.65
CA GLN A 109 2.68 -17.64 1.08
C GLN A 109 4.05 -17.02 1.39
N PRO A 110 5.03 -17.82 1.82
CA PRO A 110 6.38 -17.32 2.01
C PRO A 110 6.89 -16.75 0.69
N GLN A 111 7.76 -15.74 0.79
CA GLN A 111 8.42 -15.21 -0.39
C GLN A 111 9.18 -16.36 -1.06
N ARG A 112 8.93 -16.59 -2.35
CA ARG A 112 9.64 -17.60 -3.11
C ARG A 112 11.12 -17.26 -3.14
N ILE A 113 11.94 -18.22 -2.73
CA ILE A 113 13.40 -18.14 -2.82
C ILE A 113 13.81 -18.79 -4.15
N LEU A 114 14.77 -18.19 -4.85
CA LEU A 114 15.34 -18.78 -6.05
C LEU A 114 16.18 -20.01 -5.68
N SER A 115 15.96 -21.10 -6.40
CA SER A 115 16.85 -22.27 -6.35
C SER A 115 18.22 -21.95 -6.98
N PRO A 116 19.28 -22.73 -6.67
CA PRO A 116 20.59 -22.55 -7.31
C PRO A 116 20.55 -22.64 -8.84
N LEU A 117 19.61 -23.40 -9.41
CA LEU A 117 19.44 -23.52 -10.86
C LEU A 117 18.83 -22.24 -11.45
N GLU A 118 17.75 -21.73 -10.83
CA GLU A 118 17.10 -20.49 -11.25
C GLU A 118 18.03 -19.29 -11.09
N TYR A 119 18.87 -19.29 -10.06
CA TYR A 119 19.93 -18.30 -9.87
C TYR A 119 20.85 -18.24 -11.10
N ARG A 120 21.35 -19.41 -11.54
CA ARG A 120 22.24 -19.50 -12.71
C ARG A 120 21.51 -19.09 -13.99
N ALA A 121 20.30 -19.60 -14.19
CA ALA A 121 19.48 -19.28 -15.36
C ALA A 121 19.20 -17.77 -15.46
N LEU A 122 18.84 -17.11 -14.35
CA LEU A 122 18.61 -15.67 -14.32
C LEU A 122 19.87 -14.89 -14.71
N ARG A 123 21.03 -15.31 -14.21
CA ARG A 123 22.33 -14.70 -14.54
C ARG A 123 22.69 -14.90 -16.01
N ASP A 124 22.47 -16.09 -16.55
CA ASP A 124 22.76 -16.42 -17.95
C ASP A 124 21.86 -15.64 -18.92
N CYS A 125 20.57 -15.48 -18.60
CA CYS A 125 19.64 -14.66 -19.38
C CYS A 125 20.07 -13.18 -19.44
N ALA A 126 20.71 -12.66 -18.40
CA ALA A 126 21.15 -11.26 -18.35
C ALA A 126 22.49 -11.01 -19.06
N ARG A 127 23.24 -12.06 -19.40
CA ARG A 127 24.65 -11.99 -19.82
C ARG A 127 24.91 -11.19 -21.09
N THR A 128 23.95 -11.14 -22.01
CA THR A 128 24.09 -10.42 -23.30
C THR A 128 23.97 -8.90 -23.15
N ASN A 129 23.38 -8.41 -22.05
CA ASN A 129 23.21 -6.98 -21.80
C ASN A 129 23.98 -6.59 -20.54
N LEU A 130 25.12 -5.90 -20.70
CA LEU A 130 26.01 -5.52 -19.61
C LEU A 130 25.29 -4.74 -18.49
N ARG A 131 24.32 -3.89 -18.84
CA ARG A 131 23.53 -3.14 -17.85
C ARG A 131 22.63 -4.08 -17.05
N LEU A 132 21.90 -4.96 -17.72
CA LEU A 132 21.03 -5.93 -17.07
C LEU A 132 21.83 -6.91 -16.22
N PHE A 133 22.95 -7.42 -16.74
CA PHE A 133 23.87 -8.28 -16.02
C PHE A 133 24.37 -7.62 -14.73
N THR A 134 24.81 -6.36 -14.81
CA THR A 134 25.28 -5.61 -13.63
C THR A 134 24.16 -5.41 -12.61
N MET A 135 22.94 -5.12 -13.07
CA MET A 135 21.77 -4.98 -12.18
C MET A 135 21.47 -6.29 -11.45
N VAL A 136 21.43 -7.41 -12.17
CA VAL A 136 21.18 -8.74 -11.59
C VAL A 136 22.28 -9.12 -10.61
N GLU A 137 23.55 -8.95 -10.97
CA GLU A 137 24.68 -9.29 -10.10
C GLU A 137 24.67 -8.45 -8.80
N LEU A 138 24.37 -7.15 -8.88
CA LEU A 138 24.24 -6.30 -7.70
C LEU A 138 23.12 -6.78 -6.78
N LEU A 139 21.94 -7.10 -7.32
CA LEU A 139 20.81 -7.61 -6.54
C LEU A 139 21.17 -8.93 -5.84
N LEU A 140 21.80 -9.86 -6.57
CA LEU A 140 22.14 -11.18 -6.06
C LEU A 140 23.27 -11.16 -5.03
N GLN A 141 24.31 -10.34 -5.22
CA GLN A 141 25.48 -10.31 -4.33
C GLN A 141 25.30 -9.44 -3.09
N THR A 142 24.55 -8.34 -3.20
CA THR A 142 24.41 -7.36 -2.10
C THR A 142 23.08 -7.44 -1.38
N GLY A 143 22.06 -8.06 -2.00
CA GLY A 143 20.72 -8.14 -1.43
C GLY A 143 19.97 -6.79 -1.36
N ILE A 144 20.46 -5.74 -2.04
CA ILE A 144 19.77 -4.44 -2.09
C ILE A 144 18.39 -4.57 -2.76
N ARG A 145 17.45 -3.73 -2.38
CA ARG A 145 16.13 -3.68 -3.02
C ARG A 145 16.22 -3.03 -4.39
N ILE A 146 15.32 -3.41 -5.31
CA ILE A 146 15.26 -2.82 -6.65
C ILE A 146 15.12 -1.29 -6.65
N GLY A 147 14.39 -0.74 -5.67
CA GLY A 147 14.27 0.71 -5.48
C GLY A 147 15.56 1.38 -4.99
N GLU A 148 16.40 0.66 -4.25
CA GLU A 148 17.71 1.15 -3.82
C GLU A 148 18.69 1.12 -4.99
N LEU A 149 18.71 0.01 -5.75
CA LEU A 149 19.47 -0.16 -6.99
C LEU A 149 19.18 0.98 -7.98
N SER A 150 17.91 1.34 -8.19
CA SER A 150 17.52 2.40 -9.13
C SER A 150 17.95 3.80 -8.70
N ARG A 151 18.24 4.00 -7.41
CA ARG A 151 18.72 5.27 -6.84
C ARG A 151 20.24 5.31 -6.63
N LEU A 152 20.97 4.25 -7.00
CA LEU A 152 22.43 4.24 -6.87
C LEU A 152 23.04 5.37 -7.70
N LYS A 153 23.87 6.19 -7.05
CA LYS A 153 24.64 7.25 -7.68
C LYS A 153 26.11 6.83 -7.70
N LYS A 154 26.79 7.03 -8.83
CA LYS A 154 28.24 6.95 -8.87
C LYS A 154 28.81 8.04 -7.97
N ILE A 155 29.38 7.64 -6.84
CA ILE A 155 30.28 8.52 -6.10
C ILE A 155 31.51 8.66 -6.99
N ARG A 156 31.79 9.87 -7.51
CA ARG A 156 33.07 10.16 -8.13
C ARG A 156 34.13 9.98 -7.04
N SER A 157 34.84 8.86 -7.05
CA SER A 157 36.05 8.73 -6.24
C SER A 157 37.01 9.83 -6.69
N LYS A 158 37.49 10.65 -5.74
CA LYS A 158 38.60 11.57 -6.02
C LYS A 158 39.72 10.72 -6.64
N PRO A 159 40.38 11.18 -7.71
CA PRO A 159 41.52 10.45 -8.26
C PRO A 159 42.51 10.23 -7.12
N ARG A 160 42.80 8.96 -6.80
CA ARG A 160 43.91 8.61 -5.93
C ARG A 160 45.14 9.18 -6.62
N LYS A 161 45.72 10.26 -6.06
CA LYS A 161 47.03 10.74 -6.45
C LYS A 161 47.99 9.55 -6.27
N ARG A 162 48.59 9.11 -7.38
CA ARG A 162 49.78 8.27 -7.33
C ARG A 162 50.95 9.11 -6.86
#